data_AF-A0A5N7A968-F1
#
_entry.id   AF-A0A5N7A968-F1
#
_cell.length_a   1.000
_cell.length_b   1.000
_cell.length_c   1.000
_cell.angle_alpha   90.00
_cell.angle_beta   90.00
_cell.angle_gamma   90.00
#
_symmetry.space_group_name_H-M   'P 1'
#
loop_
_entity.id
_entity.type
_entity.pdbx_description
1 polymer ?
#
loop_
_entity_poly.entity_id
_entity_poly.type
_entity_poly.pdbx_seq_one_letter_code
_entity_poly.pdbx_strand_id
1 'polypeptide(L)'
;MAAVTSRLLSAHKSGICFPQFGLAWLMKAMLGLAHSTPSPSTPTTEFLQAVATNEKKTISESLFRSYYAARVTDHDDTLLNVYCNLSRQAEVHSPLREALRRLEDDSNYIRKSIWASYRRGPGEFEAIVEEATLAIEAIEPESFDHPLSQVWIASPREWNRTRAACVYARHRKGKFTWFTVGRALCQIKAESGQAISMRADTLACFKFSQNQFSRFLNQEYLAETSIIFRTNISTHITYCASYRDLTNAPIPEVPVVAETR
;
A
#
# COMPACT_ATOMS: atom_id res chain seq x y z
N MET A 1 -30.27 10.60 -39.86
CA MET A 1 -30.51 9.77 -38.66
C MET A 1 -30.96 10.57 -37.44
N ALA A 2 -30.27 11.65 -37.02
CA ALA A 2 -30.65 12.44 -35.84
C ALA A 2 -32.09 13.00 -35.84
N ALA A 3 -32.59 13.47 -37.00
CA ALA A 3 -33.99 13.91 -37.12
C ALA A 3 -35.00 12.75 -37.05
N VAL A 4 -34.62 11.55 -37.50
CA VAL A 4 -35.46 10.35 -37.46
C VAL A 4 -35.52 9.83 -36.02
N THR A 5 -34.40 9.78 -35.30
CA THR A 5 -34.36 9.38 -33.89
C THR A 5 -35.13 10.37 -33.00
N SER A 6 -35.04 11.68 -33.26
CA SER A 6 -35.83 12.70 -32.57
C SER A 6 -37.35 12.54 -32.78
N ARG A 7 -37.77 12.16 -33.99
CA ARG A 7 -39.20 11.88 -34.29
C ARG A 7 -39.68 10.55 -33.72
N LEU A 8 -38.82 9.54 -33.63
CA LEU A 8 -39.14 8.27 -32.95
C LEU A 8 -39.26 8.44 -31.43
N LEU A 9 -38.42 9.28 -30.82
CA LEU A 9 -38.52 9.67 -29.41
C LEU A 9 -39.85 10.36 -29.07
N SER A 10 -40.50 11.00 -30.04
CA SER A 10 -41.82 11.64 -29.88
C SER A 10 -43.00 10.80 -30.38
N ALA A 11 -42.75 9.64 -30.99
CA ALA A 11 -43.76 8.80 -31.63
C ALA A 11 -44.85 8.29 -30.66
N HIS A 12 -44.49 8.04 -29.40
CA HIS A 12 -45.43 7.64 -28.35
C HIS A 12 -46.48 8.72 -28.05
N LYS A 13 -46.18 10.01 -28.30
CA LYS A 13 -47.12 11.12 -28.07
C LYS A 13 -47.93 11.49 -29.31
N SER A 14 -47.41 11.22 -30.51
CA SER A 14 -48.02 11.62 -31.78
C SER A 14 -48.83 10.51 -32.46
N GLY A 15 -48.92 9.32 -31.85
CA GLY A 15 -49.67 8.19 -32.42
C GLY A 15 -49.04 7.60 -33.68
N ILE A 16 -47.78 7.95 -33.97
CA ILE A 16 -47.07 7.48 -35.17
C ILE A 16 -46.61 6.05 -34.92
N CYS A 17 -47.30 5.09 -35.53
CA CYS A 17 -46.87 3.69 -35.55
C CYS A 17 -45.85 3.50 -36.67
N PHE A 18 -44.62 3.13 -36.32
CA PHE A 18 -43.56 2.82 -37.30
C PHE A 18 -43.42 1.29 -37.41
N PRO A 19 -44.09 0.63 -38.37
CA PRO A 19 -43.98 -0.81 -38.52
C PRO A 19 -42.54 -1.21 -38.89
N GLN A 20 -42.06 -2.35 -38.37
CA GLN A 20 -40.68 -2.83 -38.58
C GLN A 20 -40.28 -2.86 -40.07
N PHE A 21 -41.23 -3.15 -40.96
CA PHE A 21 -41.02 -3.13 -42.41
C PHE A 21 -40.70 -1.73 -42.97
N GLY A 22 -41.32 -0.67 -42.42
CA GLY A 22 -41.06 0.71 -42.82
C GLY A 22 -39.67 1.19 -42.39
N LEU A 23 -39.17 0.74 -41.24
CA LEU A 23 -37.82 1.03 -40.78
C LEU A 23 -36.76 0.38 -41.68
N ALA A 24 -36.95 -0.89 -42.03
CA ALA A 24 -36.05 -1.61 -42.92
C ALA A 24 -36.00 -0.98 -44.32
N TRP A 25 -37.14 -0.57 -44.87
CA TRP A 25 -37.22 0.10 -46.17
C TRP A 25 -36.57 1.49 -46.14
N LEU A 26 -36.85 2.29 -45.11
CA LEU A 26 -36.26 3.62 -44.94
C LEU A 26 -34.74 3.56 -44.72
N MET A 27 -34.25 2.58 -43.95
CA MET A 27 -32.81 2.33 -43.80
C MET A 27 -32.17 1.92 -45.12
N LYS A 28 -32.80 1.03 -45.89
CA LYS A 28 -32.30 0.60 -47.21
C LYS A 28 -32.28 1.75 -48.24
N ALA A 29 -33.32 2.59 -48.24
CA ALA A 29 -33.46 3.71 -49.16
C ALA A 29 -32.54 4.90 -48.82
N MET A 30 -32.32 5.19 -47.53
CA MET A 30 -31.50 6.32 -47.11
C MET A 30 -30.02 6.01 -46.89
N LEU A 31 -29.66 4.76 -46.58
CA LEU A 31 -28.29 4.42 -46.14
C LEU A 31 -27.53 3.53 -47.14
N GLY A 32 -28.20 2.95 -48.15
CA GLY A 32 -27.58 1.95 -49.02
C GLY A 32 -27.24 0.67 -48.24
N LEU A 33 -27.18 -0.48 -48.92
CA LEU A 33 -27.00 -1.77 -48.27
C LEU A 33 -25.61 -1.94 -47.62
N ALA A 34 -25.62 -2.65 -46.49
CA ALA A 34 -24.49 -3.20 -45.72
C ALA A 34 -23.63 -2.20 -44.92
N HIS A 35 -24.12 -1.84 -43.73
CA HIS A 35 -23.21 -1.44 -42.66
C HIS A 35 -22.45 -2.68 -42.19
N SER A 36 -21.15 -2.75 -42.52
CA SER A 36 -20.18 -3.34 -41.60
C SER A 36 -20.42 -2.73 -40.22
N THR A 37 -20.39 -3.56 -39.18
CA THR A 37 -20.53 -3.15 -37.78
C THR A 37 -19.81 -1.81 -37.56
N PRO A 38 -20.52 -0.73 -37.19
CA PRO A 38 -19.87 0.56 -37.05
C PRO A 38 -18.82 0.42 -35.95
N SER A 39 -17.55 0.61 -36.30
CA SER A 39 -16.55 0.91 -35.29
C SER A 39 -17.06 2.18 -34.59
N PRO A 40 -17.27 2.16 -33.26
CA PRO A 40 -17.94 3.24 -32.54
C PRO A 40 -17.07 4.51 -32.44
N SER A 41 -15.95 4.53 -33.14
CA SER A 41 -14.87 5.45 -32.92
C SER A 41 -14.80 6.45 -34.07
N THR A 42 -15.21 7.69 -33.77
CA THR A 42 -14.81 8.84 -34.59
C THR A 42 -13.29 9.04 -34.48
N PRO A 43 -12.62 9.65 -35.47
CA PRO A 43 -11.18 9.93 -35.41
C PRO A 43 -10.75 10.65 -34.12
N THR A 44 -11.63 11.51 -33.57
CA THR A 44 -11.42 12.19 -32.30
C THR A 44 -11.43 11.25 -31.10
N THR A 45 -12.37 10.30 -31.03
CA THR A 45 -12.42 9.30 -29.95
C THR A 45 -11.25 8.31 -30.01
N GLU A 46 -10.80 7.94 -31.22
CA GLU A 46 -9.60 7.11 -31.40
C GLU A 46 -8.35 7.84 -30.94
N PHE A 47 -8.21 9.12 -31.31
CA PHE A 47 -7.11 9.96 -30.87
C PHE A 47 -7.08 10.10 -29.33
N LEU A 48 -8.21 10.41 -28.69
CA LEU A 48 -8.28 10.52 -27.23
C LEU A 48 -7.96 9.19 -26.53
N GLN A 49 -8.43 8.07 -27.08
CA GLN A 49 -8.11 6.74 -26.54
C GLN A 49 -6.62 6.41 -26.71
N ALA A 50 -6.00 6.78 -27.83
CA ALA A 50 -4.57 6.61 -28.07
C ALA A 50 -3.74 7.45 -27.09
N VAL A 51 -4.10 8.73 -26.90
CA VAL A 51 -3.45 9.62 -25.92
C VAL A 51 -3.60 9.07 -24.51
N ALA A 52 -4.81 8.70 -24.08
CA ALA A 52 -5.04 8.14 -22.75
C ALA A 52 -4.26 6.84 -22.52
N THR A 53 -4.17 5.97 -23.53
CA THR A 53 -3.41 4.72 -23.46
C THR A 53 -1.91 4.99 -23.32
N ASN A 54 -1.40 5.98 -24.07
CA ASN A 54 0.00 6.38 -24.00
C ASN A 54 0.35 6.98 -22.64
N GLU A 55 -0.45 7.95 -22.16
CA GLU A 55 -0.27 8.57 -20.83
C GLU A 55 -0.32 7.53 -19.71
N LYS A 56 -1.29 6.61 -19.75
CA LYS A 56 -1.38 5.50 -18.79
C LYS A 56 -0.10 4.67 -18.78
N LYS A 57 0.44 4.36 -19.97
CA LYS A 57 1.69 3.60 -20.10
C LYS A 57 2.87 4.38 -19.51
N THR A 58 3.03 5.64 -19.87
CA THR A 58 4.10 6.52 -19.37
C THR A 58 4.06 6.65 -17.84
N ILE A 59 2.90 6.90 -17.26
CA ILE A 59 2.72 6.99 -15.80
C ILE A 59 3.05 5.65 -15.15
N SER A 60 2.57 4.54 -15.71
CA SER A 60 2.84 3.19 -15.17
C SER A 60 4.33 2.88 -15.17
N GLU A 61 5.03 3.14 -16.28
CA GLU A 61 6.47 2.92 -16.40
C GLU A 61 7.26 3.79 -15.41
N SER A 62 6.87 5.06 -15.23
CA SER A 62 7.47 5.97 -14.26
C SER A 62 7.28 5.48 -12.82
N LEU A 63 6.08 5.02 -12.47
CA LEU A 63 5.77 4.45 -11.15
C LEU A 63 6.56 3.17 -10.90
N PHE A 64 6.62 2.25 -11.86
CA PHE A 64 7.42 1.02 -11.72
C PHE A 64 8.90 1.34 -11.55
N ARG A 65 9.44 2.27 -12.34
CA ARG A 65 10.84 2.70 -12.21
C ARG A 65 11.13 3.27 -10.83
N SER A 66 10.24 4.12 -10.32
CA SER A 66 10.34 4.71 -8.98
C SER A 66 10.24 3.66 -7.88
N TYR A 67 9.32 2.71 -8.01
CA TYR A 67 9.17 1.59 -7.10
C TYR A 67 10.44 0.74 -7.00
N TYR A 68 11.03 0.37 -8.14
CA TYR A 68 12.29 -0.39 -8.15
C TYR A 68 13.47 0.43 -7.62
N ALA A 69 13.54 1.73 -7.92
CA ALA A 69 14.57 2.63 -7.41
C ALA A 69 14.51 2.78 -5.89
N ALA A 70 13.31 2.80 -5.30
CA ALA A 70 13.09 2.89 -3.85
C ALA A 70 13.51 1.62 -3.09
N ARG A 71 13.91 0.54 -3.79
CA ARG A 71 14.33 -0.75 -3.19
C ARG A 71 13.34 -1.27 -2.15
N VAL A 72 12.05 -1.09 -2.39
CA VAL A 72 10.99 -1.57 -1.48
C VAL A 72 11.14 -3.08 -1.29
N THR A 73 11.21 -3.52 -0.04
CA THR A 73 11.39 -4.93 0.30
C THR A 73 10.18 -5.48 1.03
N ASP A 74 9.81 -6.73 0.74
CA ASP A 74 8.85 -7.50 1.55
C ASP A 74 9.46 -7.97 2.90
N HIS A 75 10.56 -7.34 3.34
CA HIS A 75 11.25 -7.65 4.59
C HIS A 75 10.87 -6.58 5.61
N ASP A 76 10.36 -7.03 6.75
CA ASP A 76 9.99 -6.14 7.85
C ASP A 76 10.45 -6.81 9.15
N ASP A 77 11.48 -6.23 9.78
CA ASP A 77 12.10 -6.76 10.99
C ASP A 77 11.10 -6.85 12.14
N THR A 78 10.14 -5.91 12.21
CA THR A 78 9.11 -5.91 13.24
C THR A 78 8.23 -7.15 13.12
N LEU A 79 7.82 -7.48 11.89
CA LEU A 79 6.97 -8.65 11.63
C LEU A 79 7.73 -9.97 11.84
N LEU A 80 9.05 -9.98 11.59
CA LEU A 80 9.90 -11.15 11.79
C LEU A 80 10.32 -11.37 13.24
N ASN A 81 10.37 -10.33 14.06
CA ASN A 81 10.88 -10.42 15.43
C ASN A 81 10.22 -11.53 16.25
N VAL A 82 8.90 -11.69 16.10
CA VAL A 82 8.13 -12.77 16.76
C VAL A 82 8.69 -14.13 16.38
N TYR A 83 8.81 -14.41 15.08
CA TYR A 83 9.35 -15.67 14.58
C TYR A 83 10.81 -15.86 14.98
N CYS A 84 11.66 -14.85 14.82
CA CYS A 84 13.08 -14.93 15.18
C CYS A 84 13.29 -15.26 16.67
N ASN A 85 12.45 -14.72 17.55
CA ASN A 85 12.51 -15.05 18.99
C ASN A 85 12.09 -16.49 19.28
N LEU A 86 11.09 -17.00 18.56
CA LEU A 86 10.66 -18.39 18.66
C LEU A 86 11.72 -19.35 18.10
N SER A 87 12.29 -19.05 16.93
CA SER A 87 13.37 -19.84 16.32
C SER A 87 14.59 -19.92 17.24
N ARG A 88 14.98 -18.82 17.89
CA ARG A 88 16.10 -18.82 18.84
C ARG A 88 15.84 -19.72 20.05
N GLN A 89 14.61 -19.74 20.57
CA GLN A 89 14.25 -20.67 21.65
C GLN A 89 14.22 -22.13 21.16
N ALA A 90 13.76 -22.35 19.93
CA ALA A 90 13.72 -23.67 19.31
C ALA A 90 15.11 -24.28 19.08
N GLU A 91 16.17 -23.47 18.96
CA GLU A 91 17.57 -23.93 18.86
C GLU A 91 18.01 -24.76 20.07
N VAL A 92 17.42 -24.51 21.24
CA VAL A 92 17.74 -25.23 22.49
C VAL A 92 16.60 -26.13 22.98
N HIS A 93 15.37 -25.91 22.51
CA HIS A 93 14.19 -26.72 22.88
C HIS A 93 13.68 -27.54 21.70
N SER A 94 14.00 -28.85 21.68
CA SER A 94 13.56 -29.78 20.64
C SER A 94 12.02 -29.85 20.47
N PRO A 95 11.20 -29.85 21.55
CA PRO A 95 9.74 -29.89 21.40
C PRO A 95 9.18 -28.65 20.70
N LEU A 96 9.68 -27.46 21.04
CA LEU A 96 9.27 -26.20 20.41
C LEU A 96 9.66 -26.17 18.93
N ARG A 97 10.86 -26.65 18.59
CA ARG A 97 11.31 -26.73 17.19
C ARG A 97 10.40 -27.59 16.35
N GLU A 98 10.00 -28.74 16.88
CA GLU A 98 9.12 -29.66 16.18
C GLU A 98 7.71 -29.07 16.02
N ALA A 99 7.19 -28.38 17.03
CA ALA A 99 5.91 -27.66 16.93
C ALA A 99 5.94 -26.55 15.86
N LEU A 100 7.02 -25.76 15.80
CA LEU A 100 7.19 -24.74 14.75
C LEU A 100 7.29 -25.37 13.35
N ARG A 101 8.01 -26.49 13.23
CA ARG A 101 8.15 -27.21 11.95
C ARG A 101 6.79 -27.71 11.45
N ARG A 102 5.94 -28.26 12.32
CA ARG A 102 4.58 -28.70 11.95
C ARG A 102 3.72 -27.54 11.48
N LEU A 103 3.72 -26.43 12.22
CA LEU A 103 3.02 -25.22 11.80
C LEU A 103 3.47 -24.71 10.42
N GLU A 104 4.77 -24.77 10.14
CA GLU A 104 5.32 -24.45 8.82
C GLU A 104 4.86 -25.44 7.74
N ASP A 105 4.87 -26.73 8.05
CA ASP A 105 4.44 -27.80 7.13
C ASP A 105 2.94 -27.65 6.80
N ASP A 106 2.08 -27.38 7.79
CA ASP A 106 0.65 -27.15 7.62
C ASP A 106 0.38 -25.89 6.78
N SER A 107 1.07 -24.78 7.10
CA SER A 107 0.96 -23.54 6.33
C SER A 107 1.39 -23.73 4.88
N ASN A 108 2.45 -24.51 4.66
CA ASN A 108 2.93 -24.88 3.33
C ASN A 108 1.93 -25.75 2.58
N TYR A 109 1.32 -26.71 3.28
CA TYR A 109 0.30 -27.58 2.72
C TYR A 109 -0.90 -26.77 2.25
N ILE A 110 -1.44 -25.88 3.09
CA ILE A 110 -2.57 -24.99 2.74
C ILE A 110 -2.23 -24.14 1.52
N ARG A 111 -1.04 -23.54 1.49
CA ARG A 111 -0.60 -22.75 0.33
C ARG A 111 -0.52 -23.58 -0.96
N LYS A 112 -0.10 -24.85 -0.88
CA LYS A 112 0.03 -25.71 -2.06
C LYS A 112 -1.30 -26.34 -2.49
N SER A 113 -2.16 -26.69 -1.56
CA SER A 113 -3.43 -27.39 -1.84
C SER A 113 -4.54 -26.41 -2.19
N ILE A 114 -4.71 -25.34 -1.40
CA ILE A 114 -5.79 -24.38 -1.54
C ILE A 114 -5.33 -23.19 -2.40
N TRP A 115 -4.31 -22.46 -1.96
CA TRP A 115 -3.93 -21.21 -2.62
C TRP A 115 -3.43 -21.40 -4.05
N ALA A 116 -2.68 -22.48 -4.31
CA ALA A 116 -2.20 -22.79 -5.66
C ALA A 116 -3.30 -23.31 -6.60
N SER A 117 -4.48 -23.64 -6.10
CA SER A 117 -5.61 -24.11 -6.91
C SER A 117 -6.31 -22.99 -7.70
N TYR A 118 -6.00 -21.71 -7.42
CA TYR A 118 -6.64 -20.55 -8.05
C TYR A 118 -6.58 -20.57 -9.58
N ARG A 119 -7.76 -20.58 -10.21
CA ARG A 119 -7.93 -20.70 -11.68
C ARG A 119 -8.51 -19.46 -12.35
N ARG A 120 -8.24 -18.25 -11.84
CA ARG A 120 -8.64 -16.96 -12.49
C ARG A 120 -10.08 -16.95 -13.04
N GLY A 121 -11.03 -17.57 -12.34
CA GLY A 121 -12.46 -17.39 -12.59
C GLY A 121 -13.06 -16.24 -11.76
N PRO A 122 -14.17 -15.63 -12.18
CA PRO A 122 -14.89 -14.63 -11.38
C PRO A 122 -15.36 -15.25 -10.06
N GLY A 123 -15.12 -14.59 -8.92
CA GLY A 123 -15.53 -15.07 -7.58
C GLY A 123 -14.67 -16.19 -6.99
N GLU A 124 -13.82 -16.83 -7.79
CA GLU A 124 -12.92 -17.88 -7.31
C GLU A 124 -11.81 -17.32 -6.40
N PHE A 125 -11.38 -16.08 -6.63
CA PHE A 125 -10.32 -15.49 -5.84
C PHE A 125 -10.75 -15.24 -4.40
N GLU A 126 -11.94 -14.65 -4.21
CA GLU A 126 -12.53 -14.37 -2.90
C GLU A 126 -12.77 -15.66 -2.13
N ALA A 127 -13.36 -16.67 -2.78
CA ALA A 127 -13.59 -17.98 -2.16
C ALA A 127 -12.29 -18.66 -1.72
N ILE A 128 -11.25 -18.62 -2.56
CA ILE A 128 -9.94 -19.21 -2.22
C ILE A 128 -9.24 -18.44 -1.10
N VAL A 129 -9.35 -17.12 -1.08
CA VAL A 129 -8.84 -16.31 0.03
C VAL A 129 -9.54 -16.68 1.32
N GLU A 130 -10.87 -16.78 1.31
CA GLU A 130 -11.67 -17.16 2.48
C GLU A 130 -11.31 -18.58 2.96
N GLU A 131 -11.30 -19.55 2.06
CA GLU A 131 -10.97 -20.95 2.37
C GLU A 131 -9.54 -21.07 2.93
N ALA A 132 -8.56 -20.43 2.30
CA ALA A 132 -7.18 -20.45 2.79
C ALA A 132 -7.02 -19.73 4.14
N THR A 133 -7.79 -18.67 4.38
CA THR A 133 -7.78 -17.95 5.67
C THR A 133 -8.35 -18.84 6.77
N LEU A 134 -9.52 -19.43 6.55
CA LEU A 134 -10.16 -20.35 7.49
C LEU A 134 -9.27 -21.57 7.78
N ALA A 135 -8.61 -22.12 6.75
CA ALA A 135 -7.70 -23.25 6.93
C ALA A 135 -6.48 -22.89 7.80
N ILE A 136 -5.90 -21.70 7.64
CA ILE A 136 -4.82 -21.22 8.51
C ILE A 136 -5.33 -20.97 9.93
N GLU A 137 -6.53 -20.40 10.07
CA GLU A 137 -7.16 -20.14 11.36
C GLU A 137 -7.59 -21.42 12.09
N ALA A 138 -7.78 -22.52 11.38
CA ALA A 138 -8.10 -23.83 11.94
C ALA A 138 -6.88 -24.63 12.43
N ILE A 139 -5.64 -24.16 12.19
CA ILE A 139 -4.45 -24.79 12.77
C ILE A 139 -4.47 -24.52 14.27
N GLU A 140 -4.70 -25.54 15.08
CA GLU A 140 -4.75 -25.45 16.55
C GLU A 140 -3.36 -25.54 17.19
N PRO A 141 -3.15 -24.93 18.38
CA PRO A 141 -1.89 -25.05 19.10
C PRO A 141 -1.72 -26.46 19.68
N GLU A 142 -0.55 -27.05 19.49
CA GLU A 142 -0.23 -28.38 20.02
C GLU A 142 0.18 -28.34 21.50
N SER A 143 -0.12 -29.44 22.22
CA SER A 143 0.44 -29.68 23.54
C SER A 143 1.84 -30.26 23.43
N PHE A 144 2.84 -29.60 24.02
CA PHE A 144 4.22 -30.07 24.06
C PHE A 144 4.96 -29.56 25.31
N ASP A 145 6.10 -30.17 25.61
CA ASP A 145 6.91 -29.85 26.80
C ASP A 145 7.68 -28.52 26.61
N HIS A 146 6.95 -27.41 26.75
CA HIS A 146 7.48 -26.04 26.76
C HIS A 146 6.42 -25.08 27.35
N PRO A 147 6.81 -24.03 28.11
CA PRO A 147 5.85 -23.06 28.66
C PRO A 147 4.95 -22.40 27.61
N LEU A 148 5.47 -22.17 26.39
CA LEU A 148 4.69 -21.59 25.29
C LEU A 148 3.52 -22.45 24.85
N SER A 149 3.57 -23.78 25.04
CA SER A 149 2.43 -24.64 24.70
C SER A 149 1.19 -24.24 25.51
N GLN A 150 1.34 -24.04 26.82
CA GLN A 150 0.27 -23.57 27.70
C GLN A 150 -0.20 -22.15 27.33
N VAL A 151 0.74 -21.26 26.96
CA VAL A 151 0.40 -19.90 26.53
C VAL A 151 -0.42 -19.91 25.24
N TRP A 152 -0.03 -20.71 24.25
CA TRP A 152 -0.72 -20.79 22.97
C TRP A 152 -2.12 -21.40 23.10
N ILE A 153 -2.26 -22.44 23.93
CA ILE A 153 -3.57 -23.04 24.24
C ILE A 153 -4.48 -22.05 24.98
N ALA A 154 -3.94 -21.30 25.95
CA ALA A 154 -4.73 -20.39 26.77
C ALA A 154 -5.06 -19.06 26.07
N SER A 155 -4.26 -18.64 25.09
CA SER A 155 -4.38 -17.33 24.44
C SER A 155 -4.49 -17.47 22.91
N PRO A 156 -5.73 -17.42 22.37
CA PRO A 156 -5.95 -17.38 20.93
C PRO A 156 -5.23 -16.22 20.24
N ARG A 157 -5.05 -15.10 20.94
CA ARG A 157 -4.30 -13.94 20.45
C ARG A 157 -2.83 -14.28 20.21
N GLU A 158 -2.16 -14.87 21.20
CA GLU A 158 -0.72 -15.21 21.08
C GLU A 158 -0.50 -16.34 20.08
N TRP A 159 -1.44 -17.28 19.99
CA TRP A 159 -1.41 -18.30 18.96
C TRP A 159 -1.56 -17.70 17.56
N ASN A 160 -2.54 -16.81 17.35
CA ASN A 160 -2.74 -16.16 16.06
C ASN A 160 -1.52 -15.31 15.66
N ARG A 161 -0.89 -14.66 16.63
CA ARG A 161 0.38 -13.94 16.44
C ARG A 161 1.49 -14.86 15.94
N THR A 162 1.63 -16.02 16.57
CA THR A 162 2.61 -17.05 16.20
C THR A 162 2.38 -17.56 14.78
N ARG A 163 1.15 -17.94 14.44
CA ARG A 163 0.79 -18.40 13.08
C ARG A 163 1.12 -17.35 12.03
N ALA A 164 0.71 -16.11 12.24
CA ALA A 164 0.95 -15.01 11.31
C ALA A 164 2.45 -14.76 11.08
N ALA A 165 3.24 -14.74 12.16
CA ALA A 165 4.69 -14.54 12.07
C ALA A 165 5.39 -15.70 11.33
N CYS A 166 4.99 -16.95 11.57
CA CYS A 166 5.53 -18.12 10.88
C CYS A 166 5.18 -18.10 9.38
N VAL A 167 3.91 -17.82 9.05
CA VAL A 167 3.46 -17.67 7.65
C VAL A 167 4.21 -16.54 6.96
N TYR A 168 4.45 -15.41 7.63
CA TYR A 168 5.24 -14.31 7.08
C TYR A 168 6.69 -14.70 6.86
N ALA A 169 7.36 -15.28 7.86
CA ALA A 169 8.76 -15.70 7.74
C ALA A 169 8.97 -16.63 6.53
N ARG A 170 8.04 -17.57 6.31
CA ARG A 170 8.15 -18.57 5.24
C ARG A 170 7.65 -18.09 3.88
N HIS A 171 6.62 -17.24 3.84
CA HIS A 171 5.87 -16.90 2.62
C HIS A 171 5.72 -15.40 2.33
N ARG A 172 6.51 -14.52 2.98
CA ARG A 172 6.48 -13.06 2.76
C ARG A 172 6.44 -12.60 1.30
N LYS A 173 7.08 -13.37 0.41
CA LYS A 173 7.08 -13.10 -1.03
C LYS A 173 5.76 -13.58 -1.63
N GLY A 174 4.82 -12.65 -1.77
CA GLY A 174 3.59 -12.86 -2.53
C GLY A 174 2.32 -12.54 -1.76
N LYS A 175 1.20 -12.80 -2.42
CA LYS A 175 -0.13 -12.40 -1.96
C LYS A 175 -0.65 -13.26 -0.81
N PHE A 176 -0.36 -14.56 -0.79
CA PHE A 176 -0.88 -15.52 0.18
C PHE A 176 -0.85 -14.98 1.63
N THR A 177 0.34 -14.64 2.12
CA THR A 177 0.54 -14.13 3.48
C THR A 177 -0.31 -12.90 3.80
N TRP A 178 -0.37 -11.92 2.89
CA TRP A 178 -1.10 -10.68 3.14
C TRP A 178 -2.61 -10.88 3.10
N PHE A 179 -3.11 -11.83 2.31
CA PHE A 179 -4.55 -12.15 2.27
C PHE A 179 -4.99 -13.04 3.43
N THR A 180 -4.17 -14.01 3.85
CA THR A 180 -4.58 -14.97 4.90
C THR A 180 -4.29 -14.51 6.31
N VAL A 181 -3.17 -13.83 6.55
CA VAL A 181 -2.75 -13.42 7.91
C VAL A 181 -2.50 -11.92 8.03
N GLY A 182 -2.83 -11.13 7.01
CA GLY A 182 -2.57 -9.69 6.95
C GLY A 182 -3.11 -8.91 8.15
N ARG A 183 -4.31 -9.26 8.65
CA ARG A 183 -4.89 -8.63 9.84
C ARG A 183 -4.02 -8.81 11.09
N ALA A 184 -3.52 -10.03 11.31
CA ALA A 184 -2.65 -10.33 12.44
C ALA A 184 -1.28 -9.66 12.28
N LEU A 185 -0.75 -9.56 11.06
CA LEU A 185 0.48 -8.81 10.78
C LEU A 185 0.31 -7.31 11.04
N CYS A 186 -0.82 -6.70 10.66
CA CYS A 186 -1.13 -5.32 11.00
C CYS A 186 -1.14 -5.11 12.52
N GLN A 187 -1.70 -6.06 13.28
CA GLN A 187 -1.67 -6.00 14.75
C GLN A 187 -0.23 -6.08 15.29
N ILE A 188 0.59 -7.03 14.82
CA ILE A 188 2.01 -7.14 15.21
C ILE A 188 2.75 -5.84 14.93
N LYS A 189 2.53 -5.23 13.75
CA LYS A 189 3.16 -3.97 13.38
C LYS A 189 2.69 -2.82 14.28
N ALA A 190 1.39 -2.72 14.53
CA ALA A 190 0.81 -1.67 15.35
C ALA A 190 1.34 -1.71 16.80
N GLU A 191 1.49 -2.91 17.37
CA GLU A 191 2.01 -3.11 18.73
C GLU A 191 3.49 -2.72 18.90
N SER A 192 4.23 -2.54 17.80
CA SER A 192 5.61 -2.01 17.85
C SER A 192 5.68 -0.49 18.00
N GLY A 193 4.56 0.21 17.77
CA GLY A 193 4.45 1.65 17.89
C GLY A 193 3.43 2.07 18.95
N GLN A 194 3.08 3.36 18.93
CA GLN A 194 1.98 3.88 19.73
C GLN A 194 0.67 3.64 18.97
N ALA A 195 -0.01 2.53 19.29
CA ALA A 195 -1.28 2.17 18.66
C ALA A 195 -2.44 2.23 19.66
N ILE A 196 -3.61 2.62 19.14
CA ILE A 196 -4.88 2.60 19.86
C ILE A 196 -5.71 1.43 19.31
N SER A 197 -6.22 0.58 20.19
CA SER A 197 -7.16 -0.48 19.80
C SER A 197 -8.54 0.11 19.58
N MET A 198 -9.14 -0.16 18.42
CA MET A 198 -10.46 0.35 18.05
C MET A 198 -11.33 -0.79 17.53
N ARG A 199 -12.62 -0.74 17.86
CA ARG A 199 -13.60 -1.63 17.27
C ARG A 199 -13.83 -1.29 15.80
N ALA A 200 -14.16 -2.30 15.00
CA ALA A 200 -14.35 -2.13 13.55
C ALA A 200 -15.48 -1.14 13.21
N ASP A 201 -16.57 -1.17 13.96
CA ASP A 201 -17.71 -0.23 13.80
C ASP A 201 -17.27 1.22 13.99
N THR A 202 -16.42 1.45 14.99
CA THR A 202 -15.90 2.76 15.37
C THR A 202 -14.89 3.24 14.34
N LEU A 203 -13.97 2.36 13.91
CA LEU A 203 -13.00 2.65 12.85
C LEU A 203 -13.69 3.04 11.53
N ALA A 204 -14.78 2.36 11.17
CA ALA A 204 -15.55 2.63 9.95
C ALA A 204 -16.18 4.03 9.93
N CYS A 205 -16.37 4.66 11.09
CA CYS A 205 -16.85 6.04 11.19
C CYS A 205 -15.77 7.09 10.94
N PHE A 206 -14.49 6.74 11.05
CA PHE A 206 -13.39 7.68 10.81
C PHE A 206 -13.18 7.89 9.31
N LYS A 207 -12.97 9.16 8.94
CA LYS A 207 -12.53 9.54 7.61
C LYS A 207 -11.18 10.21 7.71
N PHE A 208 -10.34 9.97 6.72
CA PHE A 208 -9.09 10.69 6.59
C PHE A 208 -9.36 12.19 6.44
N SER A 209 -8.78 12.99 7.34
CA SER A 209 -8.90 14.44 7.30
C SER A 209 -7.75 15.03 6.51
N GLN A 210 -7.98 15.34 5.23
CA GLN A 210 -6.97 15.97 4.38
C GLN A 210 -6.46 17.29 4.98
N ASN A 211 -7.34 18.07 5.61
CA ASN A 211 -6.95 19.32 6.26
C ASN A 211 -5.99 19.11 7.44
N GLN A 212 -6.25 18.09 8.28
CA GLN A 212 -5.34 17.77 9.38
C GLN A 212 -4.02 17.21 8.86
N PHE A 213 -4.06 16.36 7.83
CA PHE A 213 -2.86 15.81 7.21
C PHE A 213 -2.00 16.89 6.55
N SER A 214 -2.59 17.82 5.80
CA SER A 214 -1.85 18.95 5.22
C SER A 214 -1.24 19.84 6.30
N ARG A 215 -1.94 20.08 7.40
CA ARG A 215 -1.37 20.83 8.54
C ARG A 215 -0.21 20.09 9.19
N PHE A 216 -0.33 18.77 9.36
CA PHE A 216 0.73 17.92 9.86
C PHE A 216 1.95 17.94 8.94
N LEU A 217 1.78 17.74 7.63
CA LEU A 217 2.87 17.81 6.65
C LEU A 217 3.54 19.18 6.65
N ASN A 218 2.75 20.27 6.75
CA ASN A 218 3.31 21.61 6.84
C ASN A 218 4.08 21.81 8.16
N GLN A 219 3.63 21.23 9.26
CA GLN A 219 4.34 21.29 10.55
C GLN A 219 5.63 20.46 10.53
N GLU A 220 5.62 19.25 9.96
CA GLU A 220 6.81 18.41 9.77
C GLU A 220 7.80 19.08 8.81
N TYR A 221 7.33 19.62 7.68
CA TYR A 221 8.16 20.38 6.74
C TYR A 221 8.77 21.61 7.41
N LEU A 222 8.00 22.33 8.24
CA LEU A 222 8.50 23.44 9.04
C LEU A 222 9.42 22.99 10.17
N ALA A 223 9.28 21.77 10.69
CA ALA A 223 10.17 21.19 11.70
C ALA A 223 11.52 20.75 11.08
N GLU A 224 11.51 20.10 9.92
CA GLU A 224 12.70 19.75 9.14
C GLU A 224 13.42 21.01 8.64
N THR A 225 12.69 21.99 8.09
CA THR A 225 13.28 23.28 7.71
C THR A 225 13.65 24.13 8.91
N SER A 226 13.02 23.99 10.08
CA SER A 226 13.46 24.58 11.36
C SER A 226 14.75 23.93 11.86
N ILE A 227 14.96 22.63 11.67
CA ILE A 227 16.23 21.97 11.99
C ILE A 227 17.32 22.46 11.02
N ILE A 228 17.02 22.64 9.73
CA ILE A 228 17.94 23.22 8.74
C ILE A 228 18.20 24.73 8.97
N PHE A 229 17.18 25.51 9.38
CA PHE A 229 17.34 26.92 9.74
C PHE A 229 18.03 27.11 11.09
N ARG A 230 17.79 26.25 12.09
CA ARG A 230 18.49 26.28 13.40
C ARG A 230 19.94 25.87 13.24
N THR A 231 20.26 24.89 12.38
CA THR A 231 21.65 24.55 12.08
C THR A 231 22.36 25.68 11.32
N ASN A 232 21.69 26.33 10.35
CA ASN A 232 22.27 27.49 9.65
C ASN A 232 22.38 28.77 10.50
N ILE A 233 21.43 29.02 11.42
CA ILE A 233 21.55 30.15 12.36
C ILE A 233 22.63 29.85 13.40
N SER A 234 22.83 28.60 13.82
CA SER A 234 23.95 28.25 14.71
C SER A 234 25.30 28.41 14.02
N THR A 235 25.46 28.03 12.75
CA THR A 235 26.72 28.27 12.01
C THR A 235 26.92 29.74 11.65
N HIS A 236 25.86 30.50 11.36
CA HIS A 236 26.00 31.95 11.13
C HIS A 236 26.22 32.77 12.41
N ILE A 237 25.68 32.35 13.56
CA ILE A 237 25.97 33.01 14.84
C ILE A 237 27.41 32.70 15.29
N THR A 238 27.96 31.51 15.02
CA THR A 238 29.39 31.25 15.26
C THR A 238 30.30 31.97 14.26
N TYR A 239 29.89 32.12 12.99
CA TYR A 239 30.66 32.87 11.99
C TYR A 239 30.61 34.40 12.21
N CYS A 240 29.48 34.95 12.68
CA CYS A 240 29.37 36.37 13.02
C CYS A 240 29.90 36.72 14.43
N ALA A 241 30.04 35.76 15.34
CA ALA A 241 30.78 35.95 16.60
C ALA A 241 32.30 36.01 16.35
N SER A 242 32.83 35.21 15.41
CA SER A 242 34.25 35.26 15.04
C SER A 242 34.68 36.55 14.32
N TYR A 243 33.75 37.33 13.76
CA TYR A 243 34.06 38.61 13.09
C TYR A 243 33.85 39.85 13.98
N ARG A 244 33.14 39.74 15.11
CA ARG A 244 33.04 40.83 16.09
C ARG A 244 34.23 40.90 17.05
N ASP A 245 34.94 39.79 17.24
CA ASP A 245 36.15 39.74 18.07
C ASP A 245 37.43 40.15 17.32
N LEU A 246 37.37 40.30 15.98
CA LEU A 246 38.48 40.80 15.16
C LEU A 246 38.42 42.31 14.85
N THR A 247 37.34 43.01 15.22
CA THR A 247 37.22 44.47 15.05
C THR A 247 37.30 45.26 16.36
N ASN A 248 37.48 44.59 17.51
CA ASN A 248 37.68 45.23 18.82
C ASN A 248 39.03 44.86 19.48
N ALA A 249 39.99 44.36 18.69
CA ALA A 249 41.37 44.22 19.17
C ALA A 249 41.97 45.62 19.42
N PRO A 250 42.49 45.91 20.63
CA PRO A 250 43.11 47.19 20.93
C PRO A 250 44.36 47.40 20.07
N ILE A 251 44.46 48.58 19.46
CA ILE A 251 45.62 49.04 18.69
C ILE A 251 46.83 49.06 19.64
N PRO A 252 47.94 48.37 19.35
CA PRO A 252 49.14 48.43 20.17
C PRO A 252 49.79 49.83 20.05
N GLU A 253 49.99 50.48 21.20
CA GLU A 253 50.69 51.76 21.31
C GLU A 253 52.14 51.61 20.81
N VAL A 254 52.50 52.43 19.82
CA VAL A 254 53.87 52.56 19.30
C VAL A 254 54.69 53.40 20.28
N PRO A 255 55.88 52.96 20.73
CA PRO A 255 56.73 53.79 21.56
C PRO A 255 57.35 54.93 20.72
N VAL A 256 57.20 56.15 21.24
CA VAL A 256 57.86 57.36 20.74
C VAL A 256 59.37 57.20 20.91
N VAL A 257 60.10 56.98 19.82
CA VAL A 257 61.52 57.28 19.74
C VAL A 257 61.66 58.70 19.21
N ALA A 258 61.99 59.62 20.10
CA ALA A 258 62.57 60.89 19.72
C ALA A 258 64.05 60.64 19.41
N GLU A 259 64.48 60.87 18.17
CA GLU A 259 65.89 61.11 17.90
C GLU A 259 66.09 62.47 17.21
N THR A 260 66.98 63.18 17.85
CA THR A 260 67.47 64.54 17.67
C THR A 260 68.27 64.73 16.38
N ARG A 261 68.05 65.90 15.76
CA ARG A 261 68.96 66.73 14.92
C ARG A 261 69.59 66.11 13.69
#